data_AF-A0A5N0TJ63-F1
#
_entry.id   AF-A0A5N0TJ63-F1
#
_cell.length_a   1.000
_cell.length_b   1.000
_cell.length_c   1.000
_cell.angle_alpha   90.00
_cell.angle_beta   90.00
_cell.angle_gamma   90.00
#
_symmetry.space_group_name_H-M   'P 1'
#
loop_
_entity.id
_entity.type
_entity.pdbx_description
1 polymer ?
#
loop_
_entity_poly.entity_id
_entity_poly.type
_entity_poly.pdbx_seq_one_letter_code
_entity_poly.pdbx_strand_id
1 'polypeptide(L)'
;MTRIRQALLLLAATVLAPALACAAADCEPEVLGRDDGDQVREQYASLVVHDSDIYHELVKKAFAMAPELLCHAVERVAFVQHAGQSGATMGWTYESPGDLIYISALPNTASVRNLLPEYLKTVYGRSMSDEQIDDLAAKNQAAVIQSLLHEAAHAAHHLLDSQRNVSVFGSAPDADAWDADATAFAANVVKTHRLGAGMKEGEWTRLHETFVANGMARGWGPEKGNLLAGGFMSDYGATKASDDIAESTSWALAAHLFEGLESGTPDDMACQALRQSGSDNIGGGNAAFYVKLALLEDLGFITREAFDRCVGPLKFETESSEGFHVYDGSQHRRSIGSQVTAKIGMDTEYDRWVFTMDADGKGQLDSKAIDVHFGLKLELVDGYLASKITEAADVSWPRGIYTLVRPPAPSSFWINAPDNGAATLWTTKGLVLVIRASNELIEGSIVPQAMLRPFAPIPVPQKPPTRVTFVLKN
;
A
#
# COMPACT_ATOMS: atom_id res chain seq x y z
N MET A 1 35.66 -57.57 -27.17
CA MET A 1 34.44 -57.81 -27.98
C MET A 1 33.24 -57.76 -27.06
N THR A 2 32.14 -57.12 -27.52
CA THR A 2 30.76 -57.15 -26.95
C THR A 2 30.53 -56.37 -25.64
N ARG A 3 30.02 -55.12 -25.72
CA ARG A 3 28.63 -54.64 -25.43
C ARG A 3 28.13 -55.02 -24.02
N ILE A 4 27.64 -54.09 -23.19
CA ILE A 4 26.20 -53.71 -23.15
C ILE A 4 25.99 -52.45 -22.26
N ARG A 5 25.10 -51.59 -22.77
CA ARG A 5 24.32 -50.48 -22.17
C ARG A 5 24.01 -50.59 -20.67
N GLN A 6 24.04 -49.46 -19.96
CA GLN A 6 22.93 -49.06 -19.07
C GLN A 6 22.91 -47.55 -18.88
N ALA A 7 21.77 -46.96 -19.25
CA ALA A 7 21.39 -45.58 -19.02
C ALA A 7 21.00 -45.39 -17.55
N LEU A 8 21.38 -44.26 -16.96
CA LEU A 8 20.74 -43.77 -15.73
C LEU A 8 20.09 -42.41 -16.04
N LEU A 9 18.78 -42.39 -15.84
CA LEU A 9 17.89 -41.26 -16.01
C LEU A 9 18.29 -40.10 -15.10
N LEU A 10 18.38 -38.89 -15.67
CA LEU A 10 18.14 -37.66 -14.91
C LEU A 10 16.63 -37.57 -14.64
N LEU A 11 16.21 -37.77 -13.39
CA LEU A 11 14.94 -37.24 -12.91
C LEU A 11 15.16 -35.77 -12.55
N ALA A 12 14.71 -34.87 -13.42
CA ALA A 12 14.44 -33.49 -13.04
C ALA A 12 13.15 -33.50 -12.21
N ALA A 13 13.28 -33.28 -10.90
CA ALA A 13 12.15 -32.98 -10.03
C ALA A 13 11.74 -31.53 -10.27
N THR A 14 10.80 -31.31 -11.18
CA THR A 14 10.02 -30.07 -11.23
C THR A 14 9.14 -30.03 -9.99
N VAL A 15 9.53 -29.22 -9.01
CA VAL A 15 8.67 -28.78 -7.92
C VAL A 15 7.61 -27.87 -8.55
N LEU A 16 6.47 -28.46 -8.91
CA LEU A 16 5.23 -27.74 -9.15
C LEU A 16 4.80 -27.15 -7.79
N ALA A 17 5.14 -25.89 -7.56
CA ALA A 17 4.41 -25.08 -6.60
C ALA A 17 2.95 -25.02 -7.10
N PRO A 18 1.94 -25.24 -6.24
CA PRO A 18 0.58 -24.99 -6.64
C PRO A 18 0.46 -23.48 -6.82
N ALA A 19 0.47 -23.02 -8.08
CA ALA A 19 -0.16 -21.77 -8.41
C ALA A 19 -1.62 -21.94 -8.01
N LEU A 20 -2.00 -21.34 -6.88
CA LEU A 20 -3.38 -20.98 -6.61
C LEU A 20 -3.80 -20.05 -7.75
N ALA A 21 -4.21 -20.65 -8.87
CA ALA A 21 -5.16 -20.02 -9.74
C ALA A 21 -6.45 -19.97 -8.91
N CYS A 22 -6.58 -18.95 -8.06
CA CYS A 22 -7.90 -18.50 -7.66
C CYS A 22 -8.65 -18.29 -8.96
N ALA A 23 -9.70 -19.08 -9.17
CA ALA A 23 -10.70 -18.70 -10.15
C ALA A 23 -11.07 -17.26 -9.77
N ALA A 24 -10.80 -16.30 -10.66
CA ALA A 24 -11.33 -14.96 -10.48
C ALA A 24 -12.84 -15.17 -10.27
N ALA A 25 -13.35 -14.81 -9.10
CA ALA A 25 -14.79 -14.71 -8.93
C ALA A 25 -15.28 -13.87 -10.11
N ASP A 26 -16.34 -14.33 -10.80
CA ASP A 26 -16.95 -13.54 -11.87
C ASP A 26 -17.42 -12.21 -11.25
N CYS A 27 -16.57 -11.22 -11.39
CA CYS A 27 -16.68 -9.91 -10.78
C CYS A 27 -17.24 -8.98 -11.83
N GLU A 28 -18.56 -8.99 -11.95
CA GLU A 28 -19.30 -8.14 -12.88
C GLU A 28 -20.32 -7.35 -12.07
N PRO A 29 -19.96 -6.15 -11.57
CA PRO A 29 -20.92 -5.26 -10.92
C PRO A 29 -22.11 -4.97 -11.82
N GLU A 30 -23.29 -4.84 -11.22
CA GLU A 30 -24.51 -4.51 -11.95
C GLU A 30 -24.41 -3.07 -12.48
N VAL A 31 -24.63 -2.89 -13.79
CA VAL A 31 -24.71 -1.56 -14.41
C VAL A 31 -26.14 -1.06 -14.33
N LEU A 32 -26.34 0.02 -13.58
CA LEU A 32 -27.65 0.63 -13.36
C LEU A 32 -28.01 1.56 -14.52
N GLY A 33 -29.21 1.37 -15.09
CA GLY A 33 -29.78 2.21 -16.13
C GLY A 33 -30.80 3.21 -15.58
N ARG A 34 -31.39 3.99 -16.49
CA ARG A 34 -32.41 5.01 -16.15
C ARG A 34 -33.61 4.44 -15.39
N ASP A 35 -33.97 3.18 -15.65
CA ASP A 35 -35.11 2.52 -15.00
C ASP A 35 -34.80 2.13 -13.54
N ASP A 36 -33.52 2.12 -13.14
CA ASP A 36 -33.04 1.82 -11.77
C ASP A 36 -32.88 3.09 -10.91
N GLY A 37 -33.59 4.15 -11.25
CA GLY A 37 -33.47 5.45 -10.57
C GLY A 37 -33.79 5.42 -9.07
N ASP A 38 -34.54 4.42 -8.60
CA ASP A 38 -34.84 4.18 -7.18
C ASP A 38 -33.69 3.48 -6.42
N GLN A 39 -32.75 2.87 -7.14
CA GLN A 39 -31.56 2.23 -6.59
C GLN A 39 -30.40 3.22 -6.37
N VAL A 40 -30.50 4.43 -6.93
CA VAL A 40 -29.50 5.50 -6.74
C VAL A 40 -30.04 6.59 -5.80
N ARG A 41 -29.16 7.46 -5.29
CA ARG A 41 -29.59 8.63 -4.50
C ARG A 41 -30.52 9.53 -5.31
N GLU A 42 -31.60 10.00 -4.68
CA GLU A 42 -32.68 10.79 -5.31
C GLU A 42 -32.16 11.95 -6.18
N GLN A 43 -31.11 12.65 -5.73
CA GLN A 43 -30.53 13.78 -6.47
C GLN A 43 -29.85 13.41 -7.80
N TYR A 44 -29.51 12.13 -8.00
CA TYR A 44 -28.89 11.60 -9.22
C TYR A 44 -29.82 10.73 -10.06
N ALA A 45 -30.98 10.32 -9.53
CA ALA A 45 -31.94 9.46 -10.24
C ALA A 45 -32.31 9.98 -11.64
N SER A 46 -32.54 11.29 -11.76
CA SER A 46 -32.86 11.94 -13.05
C SER A 46 -31.67 12.10 -14.00
N LEU A 47 -30.45 11.85 -13.53
CA LEU A 47 -29.21 12.01 -14.29
C LEU A 47 -28.65 10.68 -14.79
N VAL A 48 -29.16 9.53 -14.33
CA VAL A 48 -28.72 8.22 -14.79
C VAL A 48 -28.97 8.09 -16.30
N VAL A 49 -27.94 7.66 -17.03
CA VAL A 49 -28.03 7.48 -18.49
C VAL A 49 -28.79 6.20 -18.82
N HIS A 50 -29.10 6.00 -20.10
CA HIS A 50 -29.72 4.76 -20.55
C HIS A 50 -28.77 3.58 -20.34
N ASP A 51 -29.37 2.39 -20.24
CA ASP A 51 -28.62 1.15 -20.28
C ASP A 51 -28.00 0.94 -21.68
N SER A 52 -26.69 0.66 -21.76
CA SER A 52 -25.94 0.55 -23.02
C SER A 52 -24.86 -0.52 -22.94
N ASP A 53 -24.76 -1.35 -23.98
CA ASP A 53 -23.73 -2.39 -24.13
C ASP A 53 -22.31 -1.84 -23.94
N ILE A 54 -22.07 -0.57 -24.30
CA ILE A 54 -20.77 0.08 -24.12
C ILE A 54 -20.41 0.22 -22.64
N TYR A 55 -21.36 0.57 -21.77
CA TYR A 55 -21.10 0.70 -20.34
C TYR A 55 -20.86 -0.66 -19.69
N HIS A 56 -21.63 -1.68 -20.06
CA HIS A 56 -21.40 -3.07 -19.64
C HIS A 56 -19.99 -3.54 -20.04
N GLU A 57 -19.57 -3.30 -21.28
CA GLU A 57 -18.25 -3.67 -21.76
C GLU A 57 -17.11 -2.91 -21.04
N LEU A 58 -17.32 -1.62 -20.71
CA LEU A 58 -16.33 -0.84 -19.96
C LEU A 58 -16.19 -1.31 -18.51
N VAL A 59 -17.30 -1.59 -17.83
CA VAL A 59 -17.32 -2.15 -16.47
C VAL A 59 -16.65 -3.52 -16.48
N LYS A 60 -17.04 -4.40 -17.41
CA LYS A 60 -16.42 -5.72 -17.57
C LYS A 60 -14.90 -5.64 -17.77
N LYS A 61 -14.43 -4.74 -18.64
CA LYS A 61 -12.98 -4.55 -18.86
C LYS A 61 -12.27 -4.03 -17.60
N ALA A 62 -12.88 -3.09 -16.88
CA ALA A 62 -12.31 -2.56 -15.65
C ALA A 62 -12.20 -3.65 -14.57
N PHE A 63 -13.27 -4.41 -14.33
CA PHE A 63 -13.30 -5.43 -13.28
C PHE A 63 -12.60 -6.74 -13.65
N ALA A 64 -12.33 -6.98 -14.94
CA ALA A 64 -11.35 -7.99 -15.35
C ALA A 64 -9.90 -7.65 -14.90
N MET A 65 -9.62 -6.39 -14.55
CA MET A 65 -8.34 -5.94 -14.01
C MET A 65 -8.36 -5.75 -12.50
N ALA A 66 -9.55 -5.70 -11.89
CA ALA A 66 -9.74 -5.48 -10.47
C ALA A 66 -9.34 -6.74 -9.67
N PRO A 67 -8.52 -6.64 -8.62
CA PRO A 67 -8.33 -7.74 -7.71
C PRO A 67 -9.56 -7.98 -6.82
N GLU A 68 -9.56 -9.11 -6.11
CA GLU A 68 -10.68 -9.61 -5.31
C GLU A 68 -11.24 -8.58 -4.31
N LEU A 69 -10.38 -7.77 -3.67
CA LEU A 69 -10.84 -6.73 -2.73
C LEU A 69 -11.71 -5.67 -3.42
N LEU A 70 -11.33 -5.20 -4.62
CA LEU A 70 -12.11 -4.20 -5.37
C LEU A 70 -13.44 -4.82 -5.84
N CYS A 71 -13.42 -6.11 -6.16
CA CYS A 71 -14.62 -6.86 -6.54
C CYS A 71 -15.64 -6.97 -5.42
N HIS A 72 -15.19 -7.30 -4.20
CA HIS A 72 -16.06 -7.31 -3.03
C HIS A 72 -16.54 -5.92 -2.63
N ALA A 73 -15.84 -4.87 -3.02
CA ALA A 73 -16.18 -3.51 -2.66
C ALA A 73 -17.18 -2.83 -3.60
N VAL A 74 -17.56 -3.44 -4.72
CA VAL A 74 -18.44 -2.81 -5.69
C VAL A 74 -19.51 -3.78 -6.15
N GLU A 75 -20.75 -3.52 -5.77
CA GLU A 75 -21.91 -4.28 -6.25
C GLU A 75 -22.49 -3.64 -7.51
N ARG A 76 -22.48 -2.30 -7.58
CA ARG A 76 -23.21 -1.54 -8.60
C ARG A 76 -22.44 -0.35 -9.16
N VAL A 77 -22.69 -0.06 -10.44
CA VAL A 77 -22.13 1.10 -11.15
C VAL A 77 -23.25 1.85 -11.86
N ALA A 78 -23.38 3.15 -11.59
CA ALA A 78 -24.32 4.04 -12.28
C ALA A 78 -23.56 5.04 -13.16
N PHE A 79 -23.84 5.02 -14.46
CA PHE A 79 -23.39 6.10 -15.36
C PHE A 79 -24.39 7.25 -15.30
N VAL A 80 -23.90 8.48 -15.15
CA VAL A 80 -24.73 9.68 -15.13
C VAL A 80 -24.30 10.68 -16.18
N GLN A 81 -25.23 11.54 -16.62
CA GLN A 81 -24.97 12.52 -17.66
C GLN A 81 -23.84 13.50 -17.28
N HIS A 82 -23.76 13.92 -16.02
CA HIS A 82 -22.67 14.77 -15.52
C HIS A 82 -22.58 14.71 -14.00
N ALA A 83 -21.40 15.01 -13.44
CA ALA A 83 -21.12 14.98 -12.01
C ALA A 83 -21.75 16.13 -11.18
N GLY A 84 -22.72 16.87 -11.74
CA GLY A 84 -23.37 18.02 -11.10
C GLY A 84 -22.43 19.18 -10.73
N GLN A 85 -22.87 20.00 -9.76
CA GLN A 85 -22.04 21.08 -9.16
C GLN A 85 -20.98 20.54 -8.18
N SER A 86 -21.04 19.25 -7.86
CA SER A 86 -20.20 18.55 -6.89
C SER A 86 -18.89 18.00 -7.48
N GLY A 87 -18.82 17.75 -8.78
CA GLY A 87 -17.79 16.88 -9.35
C GLY A 87 -16.67 17.60 -10.07
N ALA A 88 -15.57 17.87 -9.36
CA ALA A 88 -14.28 18.17 -10.00
C ALA A 88 -13.65 16.91 -10.68
N THR A 89 -14.34 15.78 -10.65
CA THR A 89 -13.87 14.44 -11.04
C THR A 89 -14.86 13.74 -11.99
N MET A 90 -14.39 12.72 -12.72
CA MET A 90 -15.25 11.87 -13.56
C MET A 90 -16.05 10.84 -12.77
N GLY A 91 -15.72 10.57 -11.51
CA GLY A 91 -16.45 9.61 -10.67
C GLY A 91 -16.56 10.07 -9.22
N TRP A 92 -17.42 9.39 -8.47
CA TRP A 92 -17.46 9.44 -7.01
C TRP A 92 -18.17 8.21 -6.42
N THR A 93 -17.82 7.86 -5.20
CA THR A 93 -18.59 6.96 -4.33
C THR A 93 -18.84 7.64 -2.97
N TYR A 94 -19.82 7.14 -2.21
CA TYR A 94 -20.11 7.61 -0.86
C TYR A 94 -19.63 6.61 0.19
N GLU A 95 -19.63 7.00 1.46
CA GLU A 95 -19.41 6.04 2.55
C GLU A 95 -20.64 5.13 2.77
N SER A 96 -21.84 5.57 2.35
CA SER A 96 -23.09 4.82 2.47
C SER A 96 -24.13 5.31 1.45
N PRO A 97 -24.66 4.47 0.53
CA PRO A 97 -24.18 3.12 0.24
C PRO A 97 -22.76 3.19 -0.34
N GLY A 98 -21.86 2.35 0.19
CA GLY A 98 -20.43 2.38 -0.14
C GLY A 98 -20.05 1.52 -1.36
N ASP A 99 -20.95 0.62 -1.73
CA ASP A 99 -20.87 -0.39 -2.80
C ASP A 99 -21.33 0.11 -4.18
N LEU A 100 -21.81 1.36 -4.26
CA LEU A 100 -22.29 2.00 -5.49
C LEU A 100 -21.32 3.09 -5.97
N ILE A 101 -20.85 2.94 -7.21
CA ILE A 101 -20.01 3.93 -7.88
C ILE A 101 -20.84 4.74 -8.88
N TYR A 102 -20.62 6.06 -8.91
CA TYR A 102 -21.11 6.94 -9.96
C TYR A 102 -20.00 7.32 -10.92
N ILE A 103 -20.25 7.21 -12.23
CA ILE A 103 -19.35 7.66 -13.29
C ILE A 103 -20.07 8.67 -14.18
N SER A 104 -19.46 9.82 -14.38
CA SER A 104 -19.87 10.79 -15.40
C SER A 104 -19.56 10.23 -16.78
N ALA A 105 -20.59 10.17 -17.62
CA ALA A 105 -20.44 9.78 -19.03
C ALA A 105 -19.72 10.86 -19.87
N LEU A 106 -19.53 12.06 -19.32
CA LEU A 106 -18.72 13.11 -19.92
C LEU A 106 -17.26 13.02 -19.44
N PRO A 107 -16.27 13.19 -20.35
CA PRO A 107 -14.86 13.14 -20.03
C PRO A 107 -14.44 14.27 -19.11
N ASN A 108 -13.33 14.05 -18.40
CA ASN A 108 -12.79 14.95 -17.38
C ASN A 108 -12.52 16.32 -17.99
N THR A 109 -13.35 17.31 -17.67
CA THR A 109 -13.08 18.71 -17.96
C THR A 109 -12.61 19.34 -16.67
N ALA A 110 -11.36 19.08 -16.30
CA ALA A 110 -10.70 19.33 -14.99
C ALA A 110 -10.68 20.78 -14.45
N SER A 111 -11.71 21.60 -14.68
CA SER A 111 -11.92 22.83 -13.92
C SER A 111 -13.41 22.99 -13.58
N VAL A 112 -13.69 23.34 -12.33
CA VAL A 112 -15.03 23.69 -11.80
C VAL A 112 -15.72 24.78 -12.65
N ARG A 113 -14.96 25.56 -13.44
CA ARG A 113 -15.51 26.56 -14.39
C ARG A 113 -16.11 25.96 -15.66
N ASN A 114 -15.77 24.72 -16.02
CA ASN A 114 -16.25 24.02 -17.22
C ASN A 114 -17.49 23.16 -16.97
N LEU A 115 -17.92 23.02 -15.71
CA LEU A 115 -19.09 22.22 -15.30
C LEU A 115 -20.40 23.02 -15.32
N LEU A 116 -20.36 24.28 -15.77
CA LEU A 116 -21.58 25.06 -15.92
C LEU A 116 -22.39 24.48 -17.09
N PRO A 117 -23.72 24.34 -16.96
CA PRO A 117 -24.61 23.98 -18.07
C PRO A 117 -24.39 24.83 -19.33
N GLU A 118 -23.88 26.06 -19.16
CA GLU A 118 -23.49 26.98 -20.23
C GLU A 118 -22.26 26.50 -21.03
N TYR A 119 -21.25 25.87 -20.41
CA TYR A 119 -20.08 25.31 -21.11
C TYR A 119 -20.45 24.04 -21.87
N LEU A 120 -21.23 23.13 -21.26
CA LEU A 120 -21.77 21.96 -21.97
C LEU A 120 -22.61 22.36 -23.18
N LYS A 121 -23.39 23.44 -23.05
CA LYS A 121 -24.16 24.04 -24.15
C LYS A 121 -23.27 24.71 -25.21
N THR A 122 -22.06 25.15 -24.86
CA THR A 122 -21.10 25.82 -25.75
C THR A 122 -20.19 24.82 -26.49
N VAL A 123 -19.77 23.74 -25.82
CA VAL A 123 -18.89 22.70 -26.40
C VAL A 123 -19.68 21.64 -27.15
N TYR A 124 -20.82 21.18 -26.61
CA TYR A 124 -21.58 20.06 -27.16
C TYR A 124 -22.94 20.46 -27.75
N GLY A 125 -23.37 21.72 -27.60
CA GLY A 125 -24.51 22.29 -28.33
C GLY A 125 -25.87 21.66 -27.98
N ARG A 126 -26.51 22.09 -26.88
CA ARG A 126 -27.74 21.46 -26.31
C ARG A 126 -27.53 19.96 -25.97
N SER A 127 -28.52 19.36 -25.31
CA SER A 127 -28.49 17.98 -24.80
C SER A 127 -27.87 17.01 -25.81
N MET A 128 -26.81 16.31 -25.42
CA MET A 128 -26.26 15.21 -26.21
C MET A 128 -27.29 14.10 -26.33
N SER A 129 -27.38 13.47 -27.51
CA SER A 129 -28.14 12.22 -27.64
C SER A 129 -27.41 11.08 -26.93
N ASP A 130 -28.18 10.07 -26.53
CA ASP A 130 -27.67 8.82 -25.94
C ASP A 130 -26.53 8.21 -26.80
N GLU A 131 -26.68 8.19 -28.13
CA GLU A 131 -25.63 7.74 -29.09
C GLU A 131 -24.33 8.58 -29.03
N GLN A 132 -24.43 9.90 -28.82
CA GLN A 132 -23.25 10.76 -28.72
C GLN A 132 -22.50 10.57 -27.41
N ILE A 133 -23.22 10.26 -26.33
CA ILE A 133 -22.63 9.96 -25.03
C ILE A 133 -21.88 8.62 -25.12
N ASP A 134 -22.49 7.62 -25.74
CA ASP A 134 -21.91 6.30 -25.97
C ASP A 134 -20.64 6.35 -26.83
N ASP A 135 -20.65 7.08 -27.94
CA ASP A 135 -19.47 7.29 -28.80
C ASP A 135 -18.33 8.02 -28.04
N LEU A 136 -18.67 8.94 -27.13
CA LEU A 136 -17.69 9.65 -26.32
C LEU A 136 -17.06 8.74 -25.26
N ALA A 137 -17.85 7.89 -24.61
CA ALA A 137 -17.35 6.90 -23.66
C ALA A 137 -16.42 5.88 -24.35
N ALA A 138 -16.82 5.37 -25.53
CA ALA A 138 -16.01 4.45 -26.32
C ALA A 138 -14.67 5.08 -26.75
N LYS A 139 -14.67 6.34 -27.17
CA LYS A 139 -13.44 7.08 -27.53
C LYS A 139 -12.51 7.32 -26.34
N ASN A 140 -13.06 7.44 -25.13
CA ASN A 140 -12.31 7.73 -23.90
C ASN A 140 -12.19 6.49 -22.98
N GLN A 141 -12.29 5.27 -23.52
CA GLN A 141 -12.37 4.04 -22.72
C GLN A 141 -11.28 3.91 -21.64
N ALA A 142 -10.03 4.30 -21.93
CA ALA A 142 -8.93 4.20 -20.97
C ALA A 142 -9.16 5.09 -19.74
N ALA A 143 -9.68 6.30 -19.95
CA ALA A 143 -9.99 7.24 -18.88
C ALA A 143 -11.21 6.78 -18.06
N VAL A 144 -12.23 6.23 -18.72
CA VAL A 144 -13.41 5.66 -18.02
C VAL A 144 -13.01 4.44 -17.18
N ILE A 145 -12.22 3.52 -17.73
CA ILE A 145 -11.71 2.35 -17.00
C ILE A 145 -10.86 2.77 -15.79
N GLN A 146 -9.94 3.74 -15.96
CA GLN A 146 -9.14 4.24 -14.85
C GLN A 146 -10.03 4.87 -13.76
N SER A 147 -11.08 5.61 -14.12
CA SER A 147 -12.00 6.19 -13.14
C SER A 147 -12.87 5.15 -12.43
N LEU A 148 -13.31 4.10 -13.12
CA LEU A 148 -13.98 2.96 -12.48
C LEU A 148 -13.08 2.33 -11.40
N LEU A 149 -11.80 2.09 -11.72
CA LEU A 149 -10.84 1.53 -10.78
C LEU A 149 -10.49 2.51 -9.64
N HIS A 150 -10.48 3.82 -9.91
CA HIS A 150 -10.29 4.86 -8.89
C HIS A 150 -11.41 4.82 -7.85
N GLU A 151 -12.66 4.83 -8.31
CA GLU A 151 -13.81 4.79 -7.40
C GLU A 151 -13.96 3.44 -6.71
N ALA A 152 -13.60 2.34 -7.38
CA ALA A 152 -13.55 1.01 -6.75
C ALA A 152 -12.51 0.97 -5.62
N ALA A 153 -11.37 1.64 -5.79
CA ALA A 153 -10.40 1.79 -4.71
C ALA A 153 -10.95 2.65 -3.57
N HIS A 154 -11.77 3.67 -3.86
CA HIS A 154 -12.49 4.39 -2.81
C HIS A 154 -13.45 3.50 -2.02
N ALA A 155 -14.28 2.73 -2.73
CA ALA A 155 -15.20 1.79 -2.11
C ALA A 155 -14.44 0.74 -1.27
N ALA A 156 -13.32 0.22 -1.78
CA ALA A 156 -12.51 -0.77 -1.09
C ALA A 156 -11.92 -0.26 0.23
N HIS A 157 -11.39 0.98 0.28
CA HIS A 157 -10.91 1.52 1.56
C HIS A 157 -12.07 1.84 2.53
N HIS A 158 -13.25 2.25 2.04
CA HIS A 158 -14.46 2.37 2.87
C HIS A 158 -14.89 1.02 3.44
N LEU A 159 -14.85 -0.05 2.65
CA LEU A 159 -15.16 -1.42 3.09
C LEU A 159 -14.19 -1.89 4.18
N LEU A 160 -12.89 -1.63 4.04
CA LEU A 160 -11.92 -1.95 5.11
C LEU A 160 -12.14 -1.08 6.36
N ASP A 161 -12.40 0.22 6.20
CA ASP A 161 -12.66 1.15 7.30
C ASP A 161 -13.98 0.88 8.02
N SER A 162 -14.95 0.22 7.37
CA SER A 162 -16.21 -0.22 8.01
C SER A 162 -15.99 -1.36 9.00
N GLN A 163 -14.84 -2.03 8.98
CA GLN A 163 -14.48 -3.12 9.90
C GLN A 163 -13.64 -2.66 11.11
N ARG A 164 -13.39 -1.35 11.28
CA ARG A 164 -12.56 -0.84 12.38
C ARG A 164 -13.22 -1.04 13.75
N ASN A 165 -12.40 -1.24 14.77
CA ASN A 165 -12.85 -1.37 16.16
C ASN A 165 -12.93 -0.01 16.88
N VAL A 166 -12.27 1.01 16.32
CA VAL A 166 -12.08 2.31 16.95
C VAL A 166 -12.76 3.38 16.11
N SER A 167 -13.58 4.24 16.73
CA SER A 167 -14.04 5.45 16.05
C SER A 167 -12.90 6.44 15.97
N VAL A 168 -12.43 6.67 14.75
CA VAL A 168 -11.37 7.63 14.42
C VAL A 168 -12.04 8.81 13.72
N PHE A 169 -11.77 10.02 14.23
CA PHE A 169 -12.33 11.30 13.75
C PHE A 169 -13.86 11.41 13.67
N GLY A 170 -14.61 10.65 14.48
CA GLY A 170 -16.05 10.83 14.67
C GLY A 170 -16.94 10.22 13.59
N SER A 171 -16.37 9.51 12.62
CA SER A 171 -17.14 8.58 11.78
C SER A 171 -17.30 7.24 12.53
N ALA A 172 -18.46 6.60 12.39
CA ALA A 172 -18.71 5.26 12.88
C ALA A 172 -18.44 4.24 11.77
N PRO A 173 -18.04 3.01 12.08
CA PRO A 173 -18.14 1.91 11.12
C PRO A 173 -19.60 1.67 10.73
N ASP A 174 -19.87 1.48 9.43
CA ASP A 174 -21.20 1.15 8.89
C ASP A 174 -21.11 -0.17 8.11
N ALA A 175 -20.98 -1.29 8.83
CA ALA A 175 -20.86 -2.61 8.23
C ALA A 175 -22.18 -3.08 7.58
N ASP A 176 -23.32 -2.55 8.03
CA ASP A 176 -24.65 -2.92 7.51
C ASP A 176 -24.89 -2.39 6.07
N ALA A 177 -24.02 -1.50 5.58
CA ALA A 177 -24.03 -1.00 4.21
C ALA A 177 -23.40 -1.96 3.18
N TRP A 178 -22.90 -3.12 3.62
CA TRP A 178 -22.16 -4.06 2.79
C TRP A 178 -22.78 -5.46 2.84
N ASP A 179 -22.62 -6.23 1.78
CA ASP A 179 -23.01 -7.63 1.80
C ASP A 179 -22.16 -8.44 2.81
N ALA A 180 -22.65 -9.63 3.18
CA ALA A 180 -22.01 -10.47 4.18
C ALA A 180 -20.66 -11.05 3.71
N ASP A 181 -20.51 -11.31 2.42
CA ASP A 181 -19.31 -11.95 1.86
C ASP A 181 -18.16 -10.92 1.77
N ALA A 182 -18.45 -9.70 1.32
CA ALA A 182 -17.58 -8.54 1.33
C ALA A 182 -17.13 -8.18 2.74
N THR A 183 -18.07 -8.16 3.70
CA THR A 183 -17.77 -7.93 5.12
C THR A 183 -16.83 -9.01 5.67
N ALA A 184 -17.10 -10.29 5.36
CA ALA A 184 -16.25 -11.40 5.81
C ALA A 184 -14.84 -11.35 5.19
N PHE A 185 -14.75 -11.02 3.89
CA PHE A 185 -13.49 -10.83 3.19
C PHE A 185 -12.69 -9.68 3.82
N ALA A 186 -13.31 -8.51 3.99
CA ALA A 186 -12.71 -7.33 4.59
C ALA A 186 -12.24 -7.58 6.01
N ALA A 187 -13.04 -8.27 6.84
CA ALA A 187 -12.66 -8.64 8.20
C ALA A 187 -11.41 -9.54 8.22
N ASN A 188 -11.27 -10.44 7.25
CA ASN A 188 -10.07 -11.28 7.12
C ASN A 188 -8.83 -10.44 6.73
N VAL A 189 -8.96 -9.50 5.79
CA VAL A 189 -7.88 -8.57 5.42
C VAL A 189 -7.46 -7.72 6.62
N VAL A 190 -8.42 -7.07 7.30
CA VAL A 190 -8.17 -6.24 8.50
C VAL A 190 -7.49 -7.04 9.60
N LYS A 191 -7.92 -8.29 9.84
CA LYS A 191 -7.29 -9.18 10.83
C LYS A 191 -5.86 -9.54 10.44
N THR A 192 -5.63 -9.91 9.18
CA THR A 192 -4.32 -10.35 8.67
C THR A 192 -3.27 -9.24 8.73
N HIS A 193 -3.67 -8.00 8.45
CA HIS A 193 -2.78 -6.84 8.42
C HIS A 193 -2.84 -5.95 9.67
N ARG A 194 -3.69 -6.30 10.65
CA ARG A 194 -3.92 -5.53 11.90
C ARG A 194 -4.33 -4.08 11.63
N LEU A 195 -5.36 -3.91 10.80
CA LEU A 195 -5.90 -2.58 10.47
C LEU A 195 -7.03 -2.14 11.43
N GLY A 196 -6.94 -2.47 12.73
CA GLY A 196 -8.04 -2.20 13.68
C GLY A 196 -8.35 -0.71 13.89
N ALA A 197 -7.35 0.16 13.65
CA ALA A 197 -7.49 1.62 13.60
C ALA A 197 -8.05 2.16 12.26
N GLY A 198 -8.25 1.29 11.26
CA GLY A 198 -8.65 1.65 9.90
C GLY A 198 -7.48 1.70 8.90
N MET A 199 -7.81 1.58 7.62
CA MET A 199 -6.90 1.70 6.49
C MET A 199 -6.53 3.16 6.23
N LYS A 200 -7.51 4.07 6.03
CA LYS A 200 -7.23 5.45 5.59
C LYS A 200 -6.58 6.31 6.67
N GLU A 201 -7.28 6.48 7.79
CA GLU A 201 -6.86 7.35 8.89
C GLU A 201 -5.89 6.65 9.86
N GLY A 202 -5.92 5.32 9.89
CA GLY A 202 -5.01 4.50 10.68
C GLY A 202 -3.70 4.27 9.93
N GLU A 203 -3.62 3.17 9.18
CA GLU A 203 -2.34 2.70 8.64
C GLU A 203 -1.77 3.55 7.49
N TRP A 204 -2.59 3.97 6.52
CA TRP A 204 -2.11 4.75 5.37
C TRP A 204 -1.56 6.11 5.79
N THR A 205 -2.31 6.82 6.65
CA THR A 205 -1.90 8.12 7.21
C THR A 205 -0.63 7.99 8.03
N ARG A 206 -0.63 7.08 9.01
CA ARG A 206 0.54 6.79 9.85
C ARG A 206 1.78 6.43 9.01
N LEU A 207 1.64 5.53 8.04
CA LEU A 207 2.72 5.12 7.14
C LEU A 207 3.33 6.32 6.43
N HIS A 208 2.52 7.15 5.78
CA HIS A 208 2.99 8.33 5.05
C HIS A 208 3.67 9.34 5.98
N GLU A 209 3.08 9.58 7.16
CA GLU A 209 3.62 10.49 8.17
C GLU A 209 5.00 10.04 8.67
N THR A 210 5.29 8.73 8.71
CA THR A 210 6.65 8.28 9.02
C THR A 210 7.68 8.82 8.04
N PHE A 211 7.36 8.90 6.74
CA PHE A 211 8.27 9.47 5.73
C PHE A 211 8.32 11.00 5.80
N VAL A 212 7.20 11.66 6.08
CA VAL A 212 7.14 13.12 6.26
C VAL A 212 8.00 13.55 7.44
N ALA A 213 7.88 12.87 8.59
CA ALA A 213 8.66 13.15 9.79
C ALA A 213 10.18 12.99 9.58
N ASN A 214 10.58 12.12 8.64
CA ASN A 214 11.97 11.92 8.26
C ASN A 214 12.44 12.83 7.08
N GLY A 215 11.60 13.76 6.63
CA GLY A 215 11.91 14.66 5.51
C GLY A 215 12.06 13.95 4.17
N MET A 216 11.47 12.76 4.04
CA MET A 216 11.53 11.93 2.83
C MET A 216 10.28 12.04 1.96
N ALA A 217 9.19 12.57 2.52
CA ALA A 217 7.95 12.88 1.82
C ALA A 217 7.43 14.26 2.26
N ARG A 218 6.41 14.76 1.55
CA ARG A 218 5.66 15.97 1.97
C ARG A 218 4.26 15.57 2.43
N GLY A 219 3.64 16.38 3.28
CA GLY A 219 2.25 16.19 3.67
C GLY A 219 1.27 16.37 2.50
N TRP A 220 0.07 15.81 2.63
CA TRP A 220 -1.03 16.09 1.71
C TRP A 220 -1.40 17.57 1.74
N GLY A 221 -1.87 18.07 0.60
CA GLY A 221 -2.38 19.43 0.49
C GLY A 221 -2.14 20.06 -0.88
N PRO A 222 -2.73 21.25 -1.11
CA PRO A 222 -2.73 21.92 -2.41
C PRO A 222 -1.39 22.56 -2.79
N GLU A 223 -0.33 22.33 -2.02
CA GLU A 223 0.98 22.93 -2.26
C GLU A 223 1.59 22.41 -3.57
N LYS A 224 1.95 23.35 -4.44
CA LYS A 224 2.68 23.07 -5.69
C LYS A 224 4.13 22.72 -5.34
N GLY A 225 4.59 21.55 -5.75
CA GLY A 225 5.95 21.08 -5.49
C GLY A 225 6.33 19.85 -6.32
N ASN A 226 7.52 19.30 -6.10
CA ASN A 226 7.95 18.07 -6.76
C ASN A 226 7.15 16.88 -6.19
N LEU A 227 6.11 16.44 -6.90
CA LEU A 227 5.21 15.35 -6.51
C LEU A 227 5.94 14.04 -6.20
N LEU A 228 6.97 13.73 -6.98
CA LEU A 228 7.82 12.56 -6.78
C LEU A 228 8.54 12.62 -5.44
N ALA A 229 8.97 13.82 -5.02
CA ALA A 229 9.55 14.02 -3.68
C ALA A 229 8.49 13.93 -2.57
N GLY A 230 7.21 14.02 -2.92
CA GLY A 230 6.10 13.84 -1.99
C GLY A 230 5.68 12.39 -1.75
N GLY A 231 6.10 11.46 -2.62
CA GLY A 231 5.69 10.06 -2.54
C GLY A 231 4.26 9.80 -3.02
N PHE A 232 3.74 10.63 -3.93
CA PHE A 232 2.38 10.50 -4.49
C PHE A 232 2.43 10.04 -5.95
N MET A 233 1.40 9.29 -6.38
CA MET A 233 1.25 8.86 -7.78
C MET A 233 1.05 10.05 -8.73
N SER A 234 0.13 10.96 -8.37
CA SER A 234 -0.32 12.07 -9.19
C SER A 234 -0.55 13.35 -8.37
N ASP A 235 -0.76 14.48 -9.05
CA ASP A 235 -1.15 15.76 -8.42
C ASP A 235 -2.46 15.62 -7.64
N TYR A 236 -3.44 14.91 -8.21
CA TYR A 236 -4.74 14.71 -7.59
C TYR A 236 -4.63 13.87 -6.31
N GLY A 237 -3.86 12.78 -6.34
CA GLY A 237 -3.64 11.91 -5.18
C GLY A 237 -2.92 12.63 -4.03
N ALA A 238 -2.16 13.69 -4.32
CA ALA A 238 -1.48 14.47 -3.30
C ALA A 238 -2.42 15.40 -2.49
N THR A 239 -3.70 15.50 -2.84
CA THR A 239 -4.64 16.43 -2.20
C THR A 239 -5.14 15.93 -0.84
N LYS A 240 -5.40 14.63 -0.70
CA LYS A 240 -5.86 13.98 0.55
C LYS A 240 -5.59 12.47 0.52
N ALA A 241 -5.58 11.84 1.69
CA ALA A 241 -5.25 10.42 1.85
C ALA A 241 -6.15 9.46 1.04
N SER A 242 -7.46 9.73 0.94
CA SER A 242 -8.38 8.89 0.16
C SER A 242 -7.98 8.85 -1.33
N ASP A 243 -7.62 9.99 -1.89
CA ASP A 243 -7.29 10.11 -3.31
C ASP A 243 -5.90 9.55 -3.59
N ASP A 244 -4.98 9.63 -2.61
CA ASP A 244 -3.68 8.97 -2.70
C ASP A 244 -3.82 7.44 -2.84
N ILE A 245 -4.71 6.82 -2.06
CA ILE A 245 -5.04 5.38 -2.18
C ILE A 245 -5.62 5.09 -3.57
N ALA A 246 -6.61 5.87 -3.99
CA ALA A 246 -7.34 5.62 -5.23
C ALA A 246 -6.50 5.87 -6.49
N GLU A 247 -5.72 6.94 -6.52
CA GLU A 247 -4.78 7.23 -7.62
C GLU A 247 -3.65 6.21 -7.66
N SER A 248 -3.09 5.84 -6.51
CA SER A 248 -2.02 4.83 -6.46
C SER A 248 -2.52 3.48 -6.97
N THR A 249 -3.73 3.09 -6.61
CA THR A 249 -4.37 1.85 -7.07
C THR A 249 -4.70 1.90 -8.57
N SER A 250 -5.46 2.91 -8.98
CA SER A 250 -6.00 2.99 -10.35
C SER A 250 -4.91 3.15 -11.39
N TRP A 251 -3.90 3.99 -11.17
CA TRP A 251 -2.80 4.15 -12.14
C TRP A 251 -1.89 2.92 -12.18
N ALA A 252 -1.64 2.25 -11.05
CA ALA A 252 -0.87 1.01 -11.06
C ALA A 252 -1.54 -0.08 -11.92
N LEU A 253 -2.87 -0.15 -11.89
CA LEU A 253 -3.65 -1.09 -12.70
C LEU A 253 -3.77 -0.62 -14.18
N ALA A 254 -4.14 0.64 -14.40
CA ALA A 254 -4.65 1.12 -15.69
C ALA A 254 -3.67 1.93 -16.55
N ALA A 255 -2.52 2.36 -16.05
CA ALA A 255 -1.61 3.25 -16.80
C ALA A 255 -1.22 2.71 -18.18
N HIS A 256 -1.10 1.39 -18.31
CA HIS A 256 -0.75 0.73 -19.57
C HIS A 256 -1.79 0.91 -20.68
N LEU A 257 -3.05 1.21 -20.34
CA LEU A 257 -4.10 1.48 -21.32
C LEU A 257 -3.86 2.79 -22.08
N PHE A 258 -2.99 3.66 -21.57
CA PHE A 258 -2.62 4.93 -22.18
C PHE A 258 -1.36 4.83 -23.06
N GLU A 259 -0.68 3.68 -23.09
CA GLU A 259 0.52 3.49 -23.90
C GLU A 259 0.19 3.62 -25.40
N GLY A 260 0.86 4.56 -26.08
CA GLY A 260 0.70 4.76 -27.53
C GLY A 260 -0.55 5.53 -27.95
N LEU A 261 -1.35 6.05 -27.00
CA LEU A 261 -2.44 6.97 -27.32
C LEU A 261 -1.92 8.39 -27.57
N GLU A 262 -2.47 9.06 -28.59
CA GLU A 262 -2.20 10.50 -28.82
C GLU A 262 -2.84 11.36 -27.71
N SER A 263 -3.91 10.85 -27.10
CA SER A 263 -4.69 11.52 -26.05
C SER A 263 -4.15 11.19 -24.65
N GLY A 264 -3.14 11.95 -24.22
CA GLY A 264 -2.72 12.03 -22.82
C GLY A 264 -1.54 11.13 -22.45
N THR A 265 -0.65 11.67 -21.62
CA THR A 265 0.38 10.89 -20.92
C THR A 265 -0.26 10.36 -19.64
N PRO A 266 -0.08 9.08 -19.25
CA PRO A 266 -0.58 8.61 -17.96
C PRO A 266 0.03 9.43 -16.83
N ASP A 267 -0.78 9.78 -15.82
CA ASP A 267 -0.32 10.46 -14.61
C ASP A 267 0.29 9.45 -13.60
N ASP A 268 0.99 8.42 -14.09
CA ASP A 268 1.68 7.39 -13.29
C ASP A 268 3.11 7.80 -12.92
N MET A 269 3.31 9.09 -12.59
CA MET A 269 4.62 9.71 -12.44
C MET A 269 5.52 8.92 -11.48
N ALA A 270 4.98 8.46 -10.37
CA ALA A 270 5.74 7.69 -9.38
C ALA A 270 6.19 6.33 -9.90
N CYS A 271 5.35 5.62 -10.65
CA CYS A 271 5.76 4.38 -11.33
C CYS A 271 6.85 4.65 -12.38
N GLN A 272 6.71 5.72 -13.17
CA GLN A 272 7.76 6.12 -14.13
C GLN A 272 9.09 6.37 -13.42
N ALA A 273 9.07 7.06 -12.28
CA ALA A 273 10.26 7.34 -11.48
C ALA A 273 10.86 6.08 -10.85
N LEU A 274 10.05 5.14 -10.36
CA LEU A 274 10.51 3.85 -9.85
C LEU A 274 11.15 3.00 -10.95
N ARG A 275 10.52 2.89 -12.13
CA ARG A 275 11.07 2.16 -13.28
C ARG A 275 12.43 2.70 -13.74
N GLN A 276 12.66 4.00 -13.56
CA GLN A 276 13.93 4.66 -13.89
C GLN A 276 14.95 4.60 -12.74
N SER A 277 14.53 4.22 -11.53
CA SER A 277 15.40 4.13 -10.36
C SER A 277 16.20 2.83 -10.38
N GLY A 278 17.49 2.90 -10.06
CA GLY A 278 18.31 1.72 -9.78
C GLY A 278 18.06 1.20 -8.36
N SER A 279 18.29 -0.10 -8.12
CA SER A 279 18.15 -0.74 -6.80
C SER A 279 19.01 -0.12 -5.70
N ASP A 280 20.13 0.50 -6.09
CA ASP A 280 21.18 0.88 -5.15
C ASP A 280 20.99 2.30 -4.58
N ASN A 281 20.05 3.09 -5.11
CA ASN A 281 19.80 4.46 -4.65
C ASN A 281 18.37 4.92 -4.96
N ILE A 282 17.45 4.67 -4.02
CA ILE A 282 16.07 5.15 -4.10
C ILE A 282 15.98 6.47 -3.33
N GLY A 283 15.49 7.53 -3.98
CA GLY A 283 15.20 8.80 -3.31
C GLY A 283 14.06 8.66 -2.28
N GLY A 284 14.03 9.51 -1.25
CA GLY A 284 13.06 9.41 -0.15
C GLY A 284 11.61 9.29 -0.59
N GLY A 285 11.17 10.14 -1.54
CA GLY A 285 9.79 10.12 -2.03
C GLY A 285 9.45 8.84 -2.81
N ASN A 286 10.41 8.31 -3.58
CA ASN A 286 10.27 7.02 -4.26
C ASN A 286 10.19 5.86 -3.24
N ALA A 287 10.96 5.93 -2.14
CA ALA A 287 10.87 4.94 -1.07
C ALA A 287 9.51 4.98 -0.36
N ALA A 288 8.98 6.17 -0.09
CA ALA A 288 7.65 6.34 0.48
C ALA A 288 6.58 5.72 -0.43
N PHE A 289 6.62 6.06 -1.72
CA PHE A 289 5.68 5.51 -2.70
C PHE A 289 5.81 3.99 -2.85
N TYR A 290 7.03 3.45 -2.93
CA TYR A 290 7.26 2.01 -3.02
C TYR A 290 6.64 1.24 -1.85
N VAL A 291 6.81 1.73 -0.62
CA VAL A 291 6.25 1.06 0.56
C VAL A 291 4.72 1.17 0.60
N LYS A 292 4.15 2.30 0.17
CA LYS A 292 2.70 2.46 0.00
C LYS A 292 2.14 1.50 -1.06
N LEU A 293 2.82 1.37 -2.19
CA LEU A 293 2.43 0.45 -3.24
C LEU A 293 2.51 -1.02 -2.77
N ALA A 294 3.54 -1.37 -1.99
CA ALA A 294 3.65 -2.69 -1.38
C ALA A 294 2.52 -2.97 -0.37
N LEU A 295 2.06 -1.94 0.35
CA LEU A 295 0.87 -2.07 1.21
C LEU A 295 -0.38 -2.33 0.37
N LEU A 296 -0.59 -1.61 -0.73
CA LEU A 296 -1.72 -1.84 -1.63
C LEU A 296 -1.70 -3.25 -2.25
N GLU A 297 -0.52 -3.75 -2.62
CA GLU A 297 -0.36 -5.14 -3.09
C GLU A 297 -0.72 -6.14 -1.98
N ASP A 298 -0.15 -5.97 -0.79
CA ASP A 298 -0.37 -6.87 0.34
C ASP A 298 -1.86 -6.93 0.76
N LEU A 299 -2.57 -5.80 0.68
CA LEU A 299 -4.00 -5.71 0.99
C LEU A 299 -4.92 -6.19 -0.14
N GLY A 300 -4.39 -6.41 -1.34
CA GLY A 300 -5.18 -6.81 -2.51
C GLY A 300 -5.88 -5.66 -3.24
N PHE A 301 -5.43 -4.40 -3.09
CA PHE A 301 -5.89 -3.29 -3.95
C PHE A 301 -5.34 -3.39 -5.37
N ILE A 302 -4.14 -3.95 -5.52
CA ILE A 302 -3.49 -4.16 -6.81
C ILE A 302 -2.95 -5.59 -6.92
N THR A 303 -2.82 -6.08 -8.14
CA THR A 303 -2.21 -7.39 -8.38
C THR A 303 -0.68 -7.34 -8.25
N ARG A 304 -0.06 -8.50 -8.04
CA ARG A 304 1.40 -8.63 -8.11
C ARG A 304 1.96 -8.16 -9.46
N GLU A 305 1.26 -8.44 -10.55
CA GLU A 305 1.65 -8.00 -11.89
C GLU A 305 1.64 -6.47 -12.01
N ALA A 306 0.61 -5.80 -11.48
CA ALA A 306 0.54 -4.34 -11.45
C ALA A 306 1.65 -3.72 -10.57
N PHE A 307 1.92 -4.32 -9.42
CA PHE A 307 3.06 -3.95 -8.58
C PHE A 307 4.38 -4.05 -9.36
N ASP A 308 4.68 -5.23 -9.94
CA ASP A 308 5.92 -5.48 -10.69
C ASP A 308 6.07 -4.53 -11.91
N ARG A 309 4.97 -4.25 -12.61
CA ARG A 309 4.94 -3.28 -13.72
C ARG A 309 5.23 -1.86 -13.27
N CYS A 310 4.72 -1.46 -12.11
CA CYS A 310 4.92 -0.12 -11.57
C CYS A 310 6.35 0.05 -11.01
N VAL A 311 6.89 -0.91 -10.26
CA VAL A 311 8.23 -0.80 -9.65
C VAL A 311 9.36 -1.11 -10.64
N GLY A 312 9.10 -1.90 -11.68
CA GLY A 312 10.06 -2.25 -12.72
C GLY A 312 11.24 -3.08 -12.19
N PRO A 313 12.50 -2.69 -12.45
CA PRO A 313 13.67 -3.47 -12.04
C PRO A 313 13.97 -3.36 -10.55
N LEU A 314 13.27 -2.46 -9.83
CA LEU A 314 13.52 -2.21 -8.43
C LEU A 314 13.16 -3.44 -7.59
N LYS A 315 14.12 -3.94 -6.82
CA LYS A 315 13.92 -5.08 -5.92
C LYS A 315 14.48 -4.76 -4.55
N PHE A 316 13.70 -5.09 -3.53
CA PHE A 316 14.19 -5.15 -2.17
C PHE A 316 14.67 -6.56 -1.87
N GLU A 317 15.98 -6.75 -1.77
CA GLU A 317 16.58 -8.05 -1.50
C GLU A 317 16.70 -8.29 0.01
N THR A 318 15.91 -9.23 0.51
CA THR A 318 15.99 -9.84 1.84
C THR A 318 16.43 -11.30 1.73
N GLU A 319 17.00 -11.86 2.80
CA GLU A 319 17.23 -13.29 2.86
C GLU A 319 15.90 -14.02 3.04
N SER A 320 15.78 -15.24 2.52
CA SER A 320 14.55 -16.03 2.68
C SER A 320 14.40 -16.67 4.06
N SER A 321 15.50 -16.76 4.83
CA SER A 321 15.53 -17.29 6.18
C SER A 321 15.10 -16.26 7.21
N GLU A 322 14.50 -16.72 8.30
CA GLU A 322 14.12 -15.86 9.43
C GLU A 322 15.35 -15.34 10.21
N GLY A 323 15.23 -14.12 10.76
CA GLY A 323 16.22 -13.49 11.62
C GLY A 323 16.79 -12.17 11.07
N PHE A 324 17.93 -11.76 11.60
CA PHE A 324 18.71 -10.60 11.18
C PHE A 324 19.91 -11.03 10.33
N HIS A 325 20.12 -10.36 9.20
CA HIS A 325 21.21 -10.66 8.27
C HIS A 325 22.07 -9.43 8.06
N VAL A 326 23.35 -9.54 8.41
CA VAL A 326 24.28 -8.41 8.46
C VAL A 326 25.11 -8.36 7.18
N TYR A 327 25.18 -7.17 6.58
CA TYR A 327 25.93 -6.89 5.35
C TYR A 327 26.95 -5.76 5.54
N ASP A 328 28.07 -5.87 4.83
CA ASP A 328 29.10 -4.85 4.69
C ASP A 328 29.33 -4.62 3.19
N GLY A 329 28.85 -3.48 2.69
CA GLY A 329 28.55 -3.31 1.27
C GLY A 329 27.52 -4.33 0.77
N SER A 330 27.81 -4.99 -0.34
CA SER A 330 27.00 -6.09 -0.89
C SER A 330 27.35 -7.46 -0.31
N GLN A 331 28.36 -7.58 0.57
CA GLN A 331 28.78 -8.86 1.11
C GLN A 331 27.96 -9.23 2.35
N HIS A 332 27.21 -10.34 2.26
CA HIS A 332 26.65 -11.00 3.42
C HIS A 332 27.77 -11.44 4.36
N ARG A 333 27.63 -11.11 5.66
CA ARG A 333 28.62 -11.45 6.69
C ARG A 333 28.13 -12.56 7.61
N ARG A 334 26.86 -12.50 8.02
CA ARG A 334 26.27 -13.43 8.98
C ARG A 334 24.76 -13.29 9.06
N SER A 335 24.14 -14.36 9.55
CA SER A 335 22.73 -14.43 9.92
C SER A 335 22.61 -14.74 11.41
N ILE A 336 21.64 -14.12 12.09
CA ILE A 336 21.30 -14.29 13.49
C ILE A 336 19.80 -14.57 13.54
N GLY A 337 19.40 -15.81 13.83
CA GLY A 337 18.00 -16.22 13.68
C GLY A 337 17.58 -17.40 14.55
N SER A 338 18.32 -17.71 15.62
CA SER A 338 17.79 -18.66 16.59
C SER A 338 16.84 -17.93 17.55
N GLN A 339 15.69 -18.55 17.84
CA GLN A 339 14.69 -18.00 18.77
C GLN A 339 14.24 -16.59 18.39
N VAL A 340 13.97 -16.36 17.11
CA VAL A 340 13.36 -15.11 16.66
C VAL A 340 11.99 -14.99 17.33
N THR A 341 11.77 -13.88 18.02
CA THR A 341 10.48 -13.55 18.61
C THR A 341 10.12 -12.12 18.26
N ALA A 342 8.83 -11.88 18.04
CA ALA A 342 8.33 -10.53 17.86
C ALA A 342 6.99 -10.35 18.58
N LYS A 343 6.75 -9.13 19.05
CA LYS A 343 5.49 -8.76 19.70
C LYS A 343 5.22 -7.28 19.57
N ILE A 344 3.94 -6.93 19.61
CA ILE A 344 3.48 -5.57 19.89
C ILE A 344 3.10 -5.50 21.36
N GLY A 345 3.53 -4.46 22.05
CA GLY A 345 3.18 -4.24 23.45
C GLY A 345 3.30 -2.78 23.86
N MET A 346 2.72 -2.47 25.01
CA MET A 346 2.90 -1.17 25.65
C MET A 346 4.28 -1.12 26.31
N ASP A 347 5.07 -0.13 25.93
CA ASP A 347 6.24 0.28 26.68
C ASP A 347 5.81 1.14 27.87
N THR A 348 5.77 0.53 29.05
CA THR A 348 5.28 1.18 30.27
C THR A 348 6.18 2.30 30.78
N GLU A 349 7.44 2.39 30.32
CA GLU A 349 8.34 3.49 30.69
C GLU A 349 7.95 4.79 29.96
N TYR A 350 7.49 4.66 28.71
CA TYR A 350 7.19 5.81 27.84
C TYR A 350 5.69 5.97 27.53
N ASP A 351 4.86 5.01 27.95
CA ASP A 351 3.43 4.92 27.61
C ASP A 351 3.21 4.94 26.09
N ARG A 352 3.99 4.13 25.37
CA ARG A 352 3.97 4.03 23.90
C ARG A 352 3.74 2.61 23.43
N TRP A 353 2.95 2.46 22.37
CA TRP A 353 2.86 1.19 21.65
C TRP A 353 4.12 0.96 20.84
N VAL A 354 4.80 -0.16 21.10
CA VAL A 354 6.04 -0.53 20.42
C VAL A 354 5.95 -1.91 19.82
N PHE A 355 6.62 -2.08 18.69
CA PHE A 355 7.01 -3.39 18.18
C PHE A 355 8.39 -3.73 18.73
N THR A 356 8.56 -4.95 19.23
CA THR A 356 9.88 -5.50 19.57
C THR A 356 10.13 -6.77 18.78
N MET A 357 11.31 -6.88 18.17
CA MET A 357 11.82 -8.10 17.55
C MET A 357 13.17 -8.43 18.17
N ASP A 358 13.30 -9.67 18.64
CA ASP A 358 14.47 -10.17 19.33
C ASP A 358 14.95 -11.46 18.68
N ALA A 359 16.26 -11.67 18.60
CA ALA A 359 16.85 -12.91 18.10
C ALA A 359 18.19 -13.20 18.76
N ASP A 360 18.43 -14.48 19.05
CA ASP A 360 19.69 -14.94 19.62
C ASP A 360 20.61 -15.52 18.54
N GLY A 361 21.92 -15.49 18.80
CA GLY A 361 22.90 -16.15 17.97
C GLY A 361 24.33 -16.01 18.49
N LYS A 362 25.29 -16.27 17.60
CA LYS A 362 26.72 -16.22 17.92
C LYS A 362 27.39 -15.03 17.23
N GLY A 363 28.06 -14.21 18.03
CA GLY A 363 28.93 -13.12 17.61
C GLY A 363 30.41 -13.50 17.67
N GLN A 364 31.28 -12.54 17.35
CA GLN A 364 32.73 -12.70 17.48
C GLN A 364 33.35 -11.41 18.02
N LEU A 365 34.19 -11.52 19.06
CA LEU A 365 35.01 -10.43 19.60
C LEU A 365 36.42 -10.97 19.87
N ASP A 366 37.46 -10.28 19.39
CA ASP A 366 38.87 -10.66 19.57
C ASP A 366 39.13 -12.15 19.29
N SER A 367 38.60 -12.64 18.16
CA SER A 367 38.66 -14.03 17.72
C SER A 367 37.90 -15.06 18.57
N LYS A 368 37.21 -14.66 19.64
CA LYS A 368 36.36 -15.54 20.46
C LYS A 368 34.91 -15.47 20.00
N ALA A 369 34.27 -16.63 19.87
CA ALA A 369 32.83 -16.71 19.70
C ALA A 369 32.16 -16.31 21.02
N ILE A 370 31.12 -15.48 20.94
CA ILE A 370 30.35 -15.01 22.10
C ILE A 370 28.85 -15.13 21.80
N ASP A 371 28.04 -15.35 22.82
CA ASP A 371 26.59 -15.25 22.69
C ASP A 371 26.19 -13.78 22.51
N VAL A 372 25.31 -13.55 21.53
CA VAL A 372 24.77 -12.23 21.24
C VAL A 372 23.27 -12.30 21.05
N HIS A 373 22.62 -11.23 21.46
CA HIS A 373 21.19 -11.02 21.35
C HIS A 373 20.94 -9.74 20.56
N PHE A 374 20.26 -9.86 19.42
CA PHE A 374 19.85 -8.74 18.59
C PHE A 374 18.46 -8.31 19.03
N GLY A 375 18.29 -7.02 19.29
CA GLY A 375 16.99 -6.45 19.64
C GLY A 375 16.69 -5.21 18.80
N LEU A 376 15.49 -5.17 18.25
CA LEU A 376 14.92 -4.06 17.51
C LEU A 376 13.63 -3.65 18.21
N LYS A 377 13.51 -2.35 18.51
CA LYS A 377 12.31 -1.74 19.06
C LYS A 377 11.89 -0.58 18.18
N LEU A 378 10.62 -0.50 17.83
CA LEU A 378 10.05 0.54 16.97
C LEU A 378 8.80 1.12 17.63
N GLU A 379 8.73 2.44 17.74
CA GLU A 379 7.52 3.17 18.15
C GLU A 379 6.50 3.12 17.02
N LEU A 380 5.30 2.62 17.30
CA LEU A 380 4.29 2.37 16.26
C LEU A 380 3.28 3.49 16.14
N VAL A 381 2.88 4.10 17.25
CA VAL A 381 1.79 5.07 17.29
C VAL A 381 2.15 6.25 18.17
N ASP A 382 1.92 7.45 17.67
CA ASP A 382 2.03 8.70 18.41
C ASP A 382 0.75 9.55 18.30
N GLY A 383 0.79 10.76 18.86
CA GLY A 383 -0.22 11.78 18.65
C GLY A 383 -1.66 11.40 19.06
N TYR A 384 -2.62 11.82 18.23
CA TYR A 384 -4.05 11.64 18.47
C TYR A 384 -4.46 10.16 18.43
N LEU A 385 -3.91 9.39 17.49
CA LEU A 385 -4.28 7.97 17.33
C LEU A 385 -3.87 7.15 18.56
N ALA A 386 -2.71 7.45 19.17
CA ALA A 386 -2.28 6.79 20.41
C ALA A 386 -3.30 6.94 21.54
N SER A 387 -4.01 8.08 21.61
CA SER A 387 -5.04 8.32 22.64
C SER A 387 -6.35 7.53 22.43
N LYS A 388 -6.52 6.92 21.25
CA LYS A 388 -7.73 6.17 20.87
C LYS A 388 -7.54 4.66 20.93
N ILE A 389 -6.29 4.19 20.91
CA ILE A 389 -5.96 2.77 20.94
C ILE A 389 -5.81 2.31 22.38
N THR A 390 -6.67 1.38 22.78
CA THR A 390 -6.63 0.77 24.12
C THR A 390 -6.12 -0.67 24.11
N GLU A 391 -6.08 -1.31 22.93
CA GLU A 391 -5.72 -2.72 22.79
C GLU A 391 -4.63 -2.91 21.74
N ALA A 392 -3.77 -3.91 21.95
CA ALA A 392 -2.71 -4.22 21.00
C ALA A 392 -3.26 -4.59 19.62
N ALA A 393 -4.45 -5.21 19.56
CA ALA A 393 -5.10 -5.64 18.32
C ALA A 393 -5.38 -4.49 17.34
N ASP A 394 -5.55 -3.27 17.84
CA ASP A 394 -5.82 -2.09 17.02
C ASP A 394 -4.56 -1.39 16.52
N VAL A 395 -3.38 -1.84 16.98
CA VAL A 395 -2.08 -1.37 16.53
C VAL A 395 -1.64 -2.17 15.30
N SER A 396 -1.42 -1.46 14.20
CA SER A 396 -0.89 -2.02 12.95
C SER A 396 0.55 -2.49 13.10
N TRP A 397 0.92 -3.50 12.31
CA TRP A 397 2.30 -3.96 12.25
C TRP A 397 3.23 -2.84 11.76
N PRO A 398 4.53 -2.85 12.14
CA PRO A 398 5.44 -1.78 11.73
C PRO A 398 5.59 -1.77 10.22
N ARG A 399 5.05 -0.76 9.54
CA ARG A 399 5.41 -0.40 8.15
C ARG A 399 5.91 1.03 8.08
N GLY A 400 6.81 1.33 7.15
CA GLY A 400 7.32 2.69 6.95
C GLY A 400 8.74 2.87 7.46
N ILE A 401 9.10 4.10 7.80
CA ILE A 401 10.48 4.47 8.16
C ILE A 401 10.61 5.02 9.58
N TYR A 402 11.57 4.49 10.33
CA TYR A 402 11.77 4.82 11.74
C TYR A 402 13.19 5.31 11.97
N THR A 403 13.33 6.43 12.68
CA THR A 403 14.64 6.91 13.11
C THR A 403 15.11 6.14 14.35
N LEU A 404 16.30 5.58 14.27
CA LEU A 404 16.94 4.90 15.39
C LEU A 404 17.80 5.84 16.20
N VAL A 405 17.58 5.82 17.50
CA VAL A 405 18.41 6.50 18.49
C VAL A 405 18.87 5.53 19.57
N ARG A 406 19.67 6.03 20.51
CA ARG A 406 20.26 5.23 21.59
C ARG A 406 19.16 4.60 22.47
N PRO A 407 19.27 3.31 22.84
CA PRO A 407 18.46 2.71 23.90
C PRO A 407 18.51 3.52 25.22
N PRO A 408 17.43 3.49 26.03
CA PRO A 408 16.22 2.65 25.91
C PRO A 408 15.07 3.27 25.07
N ALA A 409 15.38 4.24 24.20
CA ALA A 409 14.37 4.99 23.44
C ALA A 409 13.36 4.09 22.68
N PRO A 410 12.12 4.59 22.46
CA PRO A 410 11.04 3.85 21.79
C PRO A 410 11.39 3.29 20.40
N SER A 411 12.28 3.96 19.66
CA SER A 411 12.84 3.43 18.41
C SER A 411 14.35 3.24 18.53
N SER A 412 14.80 1.99 18.70
CA SER A 412 16.21 1.66 18.92
C SER A 412 16.59 0.26 18.42
N PHE A 413 17.88 0.10 18.08
CA PHE A 413 18.47 -1.19 17.68
C PHE A 413 19.75 -1.43 18.46
N TRP A 414 19.88 -2.62 19.03
CA TRP A 414 21.03 -3.01 19.84
C TRP A 414 21.46 -4.45 19.59
N ILE A 415 22.72 -4.71 19.91
CA ILE A 415 23.30 -6.04 19.99
C ILE A 415 23.84 -6.17 21.40
N ASN A 416 23.18 -6.95 22.23
CA ASN A 416 23.61 -7.23 23.60
C ASN A 416 24.50 -8.47 23.62
N ALA A 417 25.53 -8.46 24.46
CA ALA A 417 26.38 -9.61 24.71
C ALA A 417 26.39 -9.86 26.23
N PRO A 418 25.48 -10.71 26.74
CA PRO A 418 25.21 -10.81 28.18
C PRO A 418 26.45 -11.22 28.99
N ASP A 419 27.27 -12.12 28.45
CA ASP A 419 28.51 -12.58 29.11
C ASP A 419 29.72 -11.69 28.83
N ASN A 420 29.54 -10.63 28.03
CA ASN A 420 30.62 -9.71 27.66
C ASN A 420 30.08 -8.31 27.34
N GLY A 421 29.77 -7.53 28.38
CA GLY A 421 29.23 -6.17 28.22
C GLY A 421 30.05 -5.28 27.29
N ALA A 422 31.38 -5.43 27.25
CA ALA A 422 32.25 -4.68 26.35
C ALA A 422 32.02 -4.99 24.86
N ALA A 423 31.34 -6.10 24.52
CA ALA A 423 30.92 -6.44 23.16
C ALA A 423 29.53 -5.91 22.80
N THR A 424 28.80 -5.32 23.75
CA THR A 424 27.47 -4.74 23.51
C THR A 424 27.58 -3.53 22.59
N LEU A 425 26.69 -3.43 21.60
CA LEU A 425 26.61 -2.35 20.63
C LEU A 425 25.24 -1.71 20.66
N TRP A 426 25.21 -0.38 20.71
CA TRP A 426 23.99 0.41 20.58
C TRP A 426 24.06 1.27 19.33
N THR A 427 23.00 1.25 18.54
CA THR A 427 22.82 2.24 17.47
C THR A 427 22.51 3.58 18.11
N THR A 428 23.30 4.60 17.79
CA THR A 428 23.07 5.98 18.28
C THR A 428 22.46 6.88 17.21
N LYS A 429 22.56 6.46 15.94
CA LYS A 429 21.91 7.07 14.79
C LYS A 429 21.70 6.03 13.72
N GLY A 430 20.52 5.97 13.13
CA GLY A 430 20.22 5.06 12.02
C GLY A 430 18.78 5.20 11.54
N LEU A 431 18.43 4.38 10.56
CA LEU A 431 17.06 4.28 10.03
C LEU A 431 16.65 2.81 9.98
N VAL A 432 15.35 2.55 10.13
CA VAL A 432 14.73 1.27 9.79
C VAL A 432 13.67 1.52 8.74
N LEU A 433 13.71 0.77 7.66
CA LEU A 433 12.66 0.70 6.66
C LEU A 433 11.96 -0.65 6.79
N VAL A 434 10.66 -0.66 7.05
CA VAL A 434 9.85 -1.88 7.03
C VAL A 434 8.92 -1.82 5.84
N ILE A 435 9.06 -2.78 4.93
CA ILE A 435 8.43 -2.75 3.61
C ILE A 435 7.16 -3.58 3.61
N ARG A 436 7.23 -4.82 4.12
CA ARG A 436 6.07 -5.68 4.31
C ARG A 436 5.88 -6.01 5.77
N ALA A 437 4.61 -6.07 6.15
CA ALA A 437 4.18 -6.23 7.52
C ALA A 437 2.75 -6.78 7.53
N SER A 438 2.61 -8.02 7.97
CA SER A 438 1.35 -8.75 8.20
C SER A 438 1.53 -9.76 9.34
N ASN A 439 0.46 -10.47 9.69
CA ASN A 439 0.55 -11.59 10.61
C ASN A 439 1.41 -12.75 10.08
N GLU A 440 1.75 -12.79 8.79
CA GLU A 440 2.51 -13.90 8.18
C GLU A 440 3.97 -13.52 7.93
N LEU A 441 4.23 -12.26 7.58
CA LEU A 441 5.53 -11.78 7.16
C LEU A 441 5.78 -10.37 7.68
N ILE A 442 6.94 -10.17 8.30
CA ILE A 442 7.50 -8.83 8.51
C ILE A 442 8.90 -8.82 7.89
N GLU A 443 9.14 -7.89 6.97
CA GLU A 443 10.44 -7.75 6.34
C GLU A 443 10.87 -6.28 6.24
N GLY A 444 12.16 -6.07 6.44
CA GLY A 444 12.72 -4.75 6.38
C GLY A 444 14.23 -4.72 6.46
N SER A 445 14.74 -3.51 6.62
CA SER A 445 16.16 -3.27 6.74
C SER A 445 16.47 -2.12 7.70
N ILE A 446 17.54 -2.32 8.45
CA ILE A 446 18.17 -1.38 9.34
C ILE A 446 19.43 -0.85 8.66
N VAL A 447 19.56 0.47 8.61
CA VAL A 447 20.75 1.18 8.15
C VAL A 447 21.33 1.95 9.33
N PRO A 448 22.19 1.31 10.14
CA PRO A 448 22.86 1.98 11.24
C PRO A 448 23.91 2.96 10.70
N GLN A 449 23.84 4.23 11.11
CA GLN A 449 24.76 5.28 10.71
C GLN A 449 25.86 5.51 11.74
N ALA A 450 25.58 5.23 13.02
CA ALA A 450 26.54 5.29 14.10
C ALA A 450 26.22 4.23 15.17
N MET A 451 27.26 3.56 15.67
CA MET A 451 27.15 2.62 16.79
C MET A 451 28.17 2.95 17.89
N LEU A 452 27.83 2.60 19.12
CA LEU A 452 28.66 2.80 20.31
C LEU A 452 28.77 1.50 21.10
N ARG A 453 29.95 1.23 21.68
CA ARG A 453 30.10 0.24 22.77
C ARG A 453 29.97 0.93 24.12
N PRO A 454 28.78 0.95 24.74
CA PRO A 454 28.52 1.76 25.94
C PRO A 454 29.25 1.25 27.18
N PHE A 455 29.53 -0.06 27.26
CA PHE A 455 30.12 -0.71 28.44
C PHE A 455 31.60 -1.08 28.24
N ALA A 456 32.24 -0.57 27.19
CA ALA A 456 33.70 -0.58 27.15
C ALA A 456 34.25 0.37 28.24
N PRO A 457 35.48 0.17 28.75
CA PRO A 457 36.06 1.01 29.81
C PRO A 457 36.01 2.52 29.51
N ILE A 458 36.07 2.85 28.21
CA ILE A 458 35.74 4.17 27.66
C ILE A 458 34.78 3.89 26.50
N PRO A 459 33.61 4.55 26.40
CA PRO A 459 32.69 4.32 25.30
C PRO A 459 33.38 4.54 23.95
N VAL A 460 33.42 3.51 23.11
CA VAL A 460 34.15 3.53 21.83
C VAL A 460 33.17 3.58 20.66
N PRO A 461 33.21 4.61 19.79
CA PRO A 461 32.49 4.59 18.53
C PRO A 461 32.88 3.37 17.70
N GLN A 462 31.93 2.77 17.00
CA GLN A 462 32.17 1.62 16.12
C GLN A 462 31.71 1.94 14.71
N LYS A 463 32.44 1.38 13.74
CA LYS A 463 31.99 1.39 12.35
C LYS A 463 30.76 0.46 12.26
N PRO A 464 29.57 0.99 11.92
CA PRO A 464 28.39 0.15 11.77
C PRO A 464 28.51 -0.75 10.53
N PRO A 465 27.77 -1.88 10.46
CA PRO A 465 27.53 -2.56 9.20
C PRO A 465 26.83 -1.62 8.22
N THR A 466 26.98 -1.85 6.92
CA THR A 466 26.30 -1.03 5.91
C THR A 466 24.78 -1.20 5.99
N ARG A 467 24.35 -2.44 6.24
CA ARG A 467 22.93 -2.80 6.28
C ARG A 467 22.74 -4.03 7.15
N VAL A 468 21.62 -4.08 7.86
CA VAL A 468 21.08 -5.32 8.42
C VAL A 468 19.71 -5.51 7.81
N THR A 469 19.43 -6.64 7.15
CA THR A 469 18.06 -6.98 6.76
C THR A 469 17.45 -7.84 7.85
N PHE A 470 16.12 -7.87 7.94
CA PHE A 470 15.44 -8.79 8.83
C PHE A 470 14.19 -9.34 8.18
N VAL A 471 13.90 -10.60 8.50
CA VAL A 471 12.70 -11.31 8.07
C VAL A 471 12.13 -12.08 9.27
N LEU A 472 10.84 -11.93 9.49
CA LEU A 472 10.05 -12.68 10.46
C LEU A 472 8.97 -13.45 9.70
N LYS A 473 8.81 -14.74 9.99
CA LYS A 473 7.73 -15.58 9.45
C LYS A 473 7.00 -16.22 10.63
N ASN A 474 5.72 -15.90 10.79
CA ASN A 474 4.93 -16.38 11.94
C ASN A 474 4.21 -17.71 11.67
#